data_AF-A0A9X1GGV6-F1
#
_entry.id   AF-A0A9X1GGV6-F1
#
_cell.length_a   1.000
_cell.length_b   1.000
_cell.length_c   1.000
_cell.angle_alpha   90.00
_cell.angle_beta   90.00
_cell.angle_gamma   90.00
#
_symmetry.space_group_name_H-M   'P 1'
#
loop_
_entity.id
_entity.type
_entity.pdbx_description
1 polymer ?
#
loop_
_entity_poly.entity_id
_entity_poly.type
_entity_poly.pdbx_seq_one_letter_code
_entity_poly.pdbx_strand_id
1 'polypeptide(L)'
;MVLFKQKLLKFHTGIKCLISLEGCIVNQITFIPNVEREYCVTDDLNDQTEAENLYLAILRNYEPTCVSSTEEISPIPPITEALLTQKVYLELSDSKSHKFYEVVVKQTEVVINYGRIGTAGQSLTSTYPTVEKARLAASKKIHEKLKKGYLQTSKNKRNLAENKDLDISQFIRPAWKPLVKSGDDSLLSSKFGGRPWLAENESWPTCPCCGQSSSMQLLLQLNLSELPEPVTREYGNGLIQMFQCTSIGCQGIVTNAQVYYGRAADLVSNVLIRMISPNSEAAIPPLPQVYDEYEDFFPATTIIGWQEVEDYPELEDLVALIYGWDQVGNETLEDEVVERLGFEDRYDFLDSVTAVVGYKLGGYPGWAQRMEYPGCPICQKPMRQVFQLATEDDSSIPNEFGEGVGHILQCESHKHELVFVWAC
;
A
#
# COMPACT_ATOMS: atom_id res chain seq x y z
N MET A 1 -19.28 -20.63 10.38
CA MET A 1 -18.66 -19.58 11.21
C MET A 1 -19.70 -18.49 11.40
N VAL A 2 -19.91 -18.08 12.66
CA VAL A 2 -21.07 -17.31 13.14
C VAL A 2 -21.15 -15.93 12.45
N LEU A 3 -22.32 -15.60 11.91
CA LEU A 3 -22.65 -14.27 11.38
C LEU A 3 -22.43 -13.22 12.48
N PHE A 4 -21.47 -12.31 12.29
CA PHE A 4 -21.30 -11.12 13.11
C PHE A 4 -22.54 -10.23 12.97
N LYS A 5 -23.49 -10.32 13.91
CA LYS A 5 -24.61 -9.38 14.00
C LYS A 5 -24.12 -8.14 14.74
N GLN A 6 -23.61 -7.16 14.00
CA GLN A 6 -23.43 -5.80 14.53
C GLN A 6 -24.81 -5.19 14.81
N LYS A 7 -24.98 -4.54 15.97
CA LYS A 7 -26.20 -3.79 16.30
C LYS A 7 -25.87 -2.31 16.49
N LEU A 8 -26.69 -1.46 15.88
CA LEU A 8 -26.58 0.00 15.98
C LEU A 8 -27.64 0.50 16.96
N LEU A 9 -27.20 1.05 18.09
CA LEU A 9 -28.07 1.69 19.08
C LEU A 9 -28.20 3.18 18.79
N LYS A 10 -29.42 3.70 18.90
CA LYS A 10 -29.71 5.12 18.69
C LYS A 10 -30.35 5.70 19.95
N PHE A 11 -29.73 6.73 20.50
CA PHE A 11 -30.25 7.44 21.67
C PHE A 11 -31.11 8.62 21.22
N HIS A 12 -32.10 9.00 22.03
CA HIS A 12 -32.97 10.17 21.82
C HIS A 12 -32.20 11.49 21.72
N THR A 13 -30.97 11.54 22.25
CA THR A 13 -30.02 12.66 22.11
C THR A 13 -29.34 12.73 20.74
N GLY A 14 -29.56 11.76 19.85
CA GLY A 14 -28.97 11.68 18.52
C GLY A 14 -27.64 10.92 18.44
N ILE A 15 -27.12 10.43 19.57
CA ILE A 15 -25.88 9.64 19.64
C ILE A 15 -26.14 8.24 19.08
N LYS A 16 -25.20 7.72 18.27
CA LYS A 16 -25.24 6.36 17.72
C LYS A 16 -24.04 5.57 18.22
N CYS A 17 -24.27 4.36 18.73
CA CYS A 17 -23.21 3.45 19.17
C CYS A 17 -23.32 2.12 18.43
N LEU A 18 -22.19 1.59 17.95
CA LEU A 18 -22.10 0.27 17.35
C LEU A 18 -21.58 -0.70 18.42
N ILE A 19 -22.32 -1.76 18.70
CA ILE A 19 -21.87 -2.82 19.62
C ILE A 19 -21.39 -4.01 18.78
N SER A 20 -20.10 -4.36 18.95
CA SER A 20 -19.51 -5.61 18.50
C SER A 20 -19.36 -6.56 19.69
N LEU A 21 -19.67 -7.84 19.50
CA LEU A 21 -19.63 -8.86 20.56
C LEU A 21 -18.21 -9.25 21.02
N GLU A 22 -17.16 -8.60 20.50
CA GLU A 22 -15.76 -8.75 20.94
C GLU A 22 -15.38 -7.83 22.13
N GLY A 23 -16.35 -7.33 22.90
CA GLY A 23 -16.10 -6.74 24.22
C GLY A 23 -15.61 -5.28 24.23
N CYS A 24 -15.58 -4.57 23.10
CA CYS A 24 -15.28 -3.15 23.07
C CYS A 24 -16.55 -2.30 22.88
N ILE A 25 -16.95 -1.57 23.92
CA ILE A 25 -17.86 -0.42 23.75
C ILE A 25 -17.03 0.68 23.08
N VAL A 26 -17.15 0.81 21.76
CA VAL A 26 -16.54 1.91 21.02
C VAL A 26 -17.42 3.14 21.21
N ASN A 27 -17.04 4.01 22.13
CA ASN A 27 -17.70 5.29 22.34
C ASN A 27 -17.25 6.24 21.23
N GLN A 28 -17.84 6.12 20.03
CA GLN A 28 -17.53 6.98 18.89
C GLN A 28 -18.45 8.19 18.90
N ILE A 29 -17.91 9.34 19.33
CA ILE A 29 -18.48 10.64 19.04
C ILE A 29 -18.03 11.00 17.61
N THR A 30 -18.98 10.98 16.65
CA THR A 30 -18.90 11.50 15.26
C THR A 30 -17.88 10.81 14.33
N PHE A 31 -18.14 10.40 13.09
CA PHE A 31 -19.15 10.71 12.07
C PHE A 31 -19.18 9.48 11.12
N ILE A 32 -20.32 8.82 10.90
CA ILE A 32 -20.46 7.78 9.85
C ILE A 32 -21.04 8.47 8.61
N PRO A 33 -20.34 8.50 7.46
CA PRO A 33 -20.89 8.99 6.20
C PRO A 33 -22.12 8.16 5.81
N ASN A 34 -23.08 8.79 5.17
CA ASN A 34 -24.48 8.37 5.09
C ASN A 34 -24.77 7.19 4.12
N VAL A 35 -23.83 6.26 3.92
CA VAL A 35 -23.96 5.18 2.94
C VAL A 35 -23.66 3.85 3.62
N GLU A 36 -24.66 3.32 4.33
CA GLU A 36 -24.85 1.89 4.62
C GLU A 36 -26.04 1.79 5.59
N ARG A 37 -27.22 1.47 5.06
CA ARG A 37 -28.46 1.40 5.86
C ARG A 37 -29.26 0.11 5.66
N GLU A 38 -28.65 -0.97 5.20
CA GLU A 38 -29.43 -2.18 4.87
C GLU A 38 -29.26 -3.39 5.81
N TYR A 39 -28.35 -3.38 6.81
CA TYR A 39 -28.17 -4.57 7.66
C TYR A 39 -28.10 -4.32 9.18
N CYS A 40 -28.57 -3.18 9.69
CA CYS A 40 -28.59 -2.90 11.13
C CYS A 40 -30.02 -2.98 11.70
N VAL A 41 -30.25 -3.87 12.68
CA VAL A 41 -31.46 -3.82 13.53
C VAL A 41 -31.27 -2.69 14.54
N THR A 42 -32.16 -1.70 14.50
CA THR A 42 -32.13 -0.53 15.38
C THR A 42 -33.11 -0.70 16.54
N ASP A 43 -32.62 -0.57 17.78
CA ASP A 43 -33.43 -0.47 18.99
C ASP A 43 -33.34 0.99 19.51
N ASP A 44 -34.47 1.65 19.74
CA ASP A 44 -34.54 3.00 20.33
C ASP A 44 -34.58 2.89 21.86
N LEU A 45 -33.61 3.50 22.56
CA LEU A 45 -33.48 3.43 24.03
C LEU A 45 -33.63 4.79 24.69
N ASN A 46 -34.28 4.82 25.86
CA ASN A 46 -34.66 6.05 26.54
C ASN A 46 -33.60 6.56 27.53
N ASP A 47 -32.74 5.70 28.09
CA ASP A 47 -31.65 6.15 28.98
C ASP A 47 -30.44 5.19 29.04
N GLN A 48 -29.38 5.62 29.74
CA GLN A 48 -28.12 4.90 29.90
C GLN A 48 -28.24 3.62 30.74
N THR A 49 -29.19 3.58 31.68
CA THR A 49 -29.48 2.41 32.53
C THR A 49 -30.11 1.28 31.70
N GLU A 50 -30.96 1.65 30.73
CA GLU A 50 -31.59 0.72 29.78
C GLU A 50 -30.56 0.07 28.85
N ALA A 51 -29.55 0.83 28.41
CA ALA A 51 -28.42 0.33 27.61
C ALA A 51 -27.51 -0.64 28.41
N GLU A 52 -27.20 -0.31 29.66
CA GLU A 52 -26.41 -1.17 30.55
C GLU A 52 -27.14 -2.49 30.86
N ASN A 53 -28.46 -2.44 31.10
CA ASN A 53 -29.26 -3.65 31.33
C ASN A 53 -29.34 -4.54 30.08
N LEU A 54 -29.45 -3.97 28.87
CA LEU A 54 -29.44 -4.72 27.62
C LEU A 54 -28.07 -5.36 27.36
N TYR A 55 -26.97 -4.64 27.63
CA TYR A 55 -25.60 -5.15 27.53
C TYR A 55 -25.37 -6.33 28.50
N LEU A 56 -25.82 -6.21 29.75
CA LEU A 56 -25.71 -7.28 30.75
C LEU A 56 -26.59 -8.49 30.41
N ALA A 57 -27.76 -8.31 29.78
CA ALA A 57 -28.61 -9.40 29.30
C ALA A 57 -27.97 -10.17 28.13
N ILE A 58 -27.24 -9.49 27.25
CA ILE A 58 -26.48 -10.10 26.15
C ILE A 58 -25.31 -10.92 26.71
N LEU A 59 -24.57 -10.39 27.70
CA LEU A 59 -23.47 -11.09 28.35
C LEU A 59 -23.93 -12.34 29.12
N ARG A 60 -25.11 -12.32 29.76
CA ARG A 60 -25.65 -13.46 30.54
C ARG A 60 -26.10 -14.65 29.70
N ASN A 61 -26.41 -14.45 28.43
CA ASN A 61 -26.87 -15.52 27.52
C ASN A 61 -25.73 -16.14 26.68
N TYR A 62 -24.48 -15.77 26.94
CA TYR A 62 -23.31 -16.26 26.22
C TYR A 62 -22.59 -17.33 27.08
N GLU A 63 -22.73 -18.62 26.75
CA GLU A 63 -21.92 -19.68 27.37
C GLU A 63 -20.56 -19.80 26.67
N PRO A 64 -19.43 -19.68 27.39
CA PRO A 64 -18.11 -19.84 26.79
C PRO A 64 -17.77 -21.32 26.66
N THR A 65 -17.60 -21.81 25.44
CA THR A 65 -16.89 -23.05 25.17
C THR A 65 -15.51 -22.71 24.62
N CYS A 66 -14.49 -22.85 25.47
CA CYS A 66 -13.21 -23.49 25.12
C CYS A 66 -12.22 -23.40 26.29
N VAL A 67 -11.49 -24.50 26.47
CA VAL A 67 -10.69 -24.88 27.63
C VAL A 67 -9.27 -24.29 27.56
N SER A 68 -8.76 -23.91 28.73
CA SER A 68 -7.41 -23.39 29.00
C SER A 68 -6.27 -24.37 28.71
N SER A 69 -5.17 -23.86 28.16
CA SER A 69 -3.82 -24.33 28.49
C SER A 69 -2.87 -23.13 28.61
N THR A 70 -2.36 -22.92 29.81
CA THR A 70 -1.38 -21.90 30.20
C THR A 70 0.04 -22.43 30.07
N GLU A 71 0.91 -21.70 29.38
CA GLU A 71 2.36 -21.77 29.58
C GLU A 71 2.90 -20.37 29.89
N GLU A 72 3.68 -20.28 30.97
CA GLU A 72 4.26 -19.06 31.55
C GLU A 72 5.49 -18.59 30.76
N ILE A 73 5.55 -17.28 30.44
CA ILE A 73 6.74 -16.63 29.85
C ILE A 73 7.51 -15.90 30.97
N SER A 74 8.83 -16.16 31.02
CA SER A 74 9.81 -15.61 31.97
C SER A 74 10.10 -14.10 31.72
N PRO A 75 10.54 -13.31 32.73
CA PRO A 75 10.57 -11.84 32.64
C PRO A 75 11.74 -11.27 31.80
N ILE A 76 11.42 -10.22 31.04
CA ILE A 76 12.29 -9.39 30.19
C ILE A 76 13.34 -8.64 31.06
N PRO A 77 14.60 -8.47 30.60
CA PRO A 77 15.64 -7.73 31.33
C PRO A 77 15.33 -6.22 31.42
N PRO A 78 15.89 -5.50 32.42
CA PRO A 78 15.52 -4.11 32.68
C PRO A 78 16.11 -3.15 31.62
N ILE A 79 15.23 -2.33 31.05
CA ILE A 79 15.56 -1.23 30.14
C ILE A 79 16.47 -0.23 30.87
N THR A 80 17.71 -0.07 30.43
CA THR A 80 18.64 0.92 30.98
C THR A 80 18.30 2.34 30.50
N GLU A 81 18.45 3.32 31.39
CA GLU A 81 18.14 4.76 31.26
C GLU A 81 18.71 5.46 30.00
N ALA A 82 19.72 4.87 29.37
CA ALA A 82 20.31 5.33 28.11
C ALA A 82 19.36 5.22 26.90
N LEU A 83 18.45 4.23 26.87
CA LEU A 83 17.49 4.02 25.76
C LEU A 83 16.27 4.97 25.81
N LEU A 84 16.11 5.71 26.92
CA LEU A 84 14.95 6.59 27.16
C LEU A 84 15.28 8.08 26.99
N THR A 85 16.49 8.40 26.51
CA THR A 85 16.96 9.77 26.36
C THR A 85 17.35 10.08 24.91
N GLN A 86 16.62 10.99 24.26
CA GLN A 86 16.94 11.49 22.90
C GLN A 86 17.43 12.94 22.96
N LYS A 87 18.43 13.32 22.16
CA LYS A 87 19.00 14.68 22.16
C LYS A 87 19.27 15.19 20.74
N VAL A 88 18.78 16.39 20.44
CA VAL A 88 18.95 17.10 19.16
C VAL A 88 19.56 18.48 19.43
N TYR A 89 20.52 18.89 18.61
CA TYR A 89 21.22 20.17 18.74
C TYR A 89 21.26 20.89 17.39
N LEU A 90 20.81 22.13 17.38
CA LEU A 90 20.66 22.99 16.21
C LEU A 90 21.44 24.28 16.40
N GLU A 91 22.01 24.81 15.32
CA GLU A 91 22.71 26.09 15.31
C GLU A 91 22.18 27.01 14.22
N LEU A 92 22.15 28.30 14.50
CA LEU A 92 21.85 29.35 13.53
C LEU A 92 22.96 30.39 13.60
N SER A 93 23.62 30.62 12.47
CA SER A 93 24.63 31.68 12.34
C SER A 93 24.10 32.77 11.43
N ASP A 94 23.91 33.98 11.98
CA ASP A 94 23.61 35.20 11.23
C ASP A 94 24.81 36.17 11.27
N SER A 95 24.77 37.27 10.51
CA SER A 95 25.88 38.23 10.42
C SER A 95 26.21 38.97 11.73
N LYS A 96 25.40 38.82 12.78
CA LYS A 96 25.56 39.52 14.06
C LYS A 96 25.58 38.58 15.29
N SER A 97 25.22 37.30 15.14
CA SER A 97 25.04 36.38 16.25
C SER A 97 25.02 34.91 15.82
N HIS A 98 25.63 34.08 16.67
CA HIS A 98 25.56 32.63 16.59
C HIS A 98 24.70 32.10 17.74
N LYS A 99 23.68 31.32 17.42
CA LYS A 99 22.68 30.82 18.37
C LYS A 99 22.64 29.30 18.34
N PHE A 100 22.35 28.70 19.48
CA PHE A 100 22.10 27.27 19.59
C PHE A 100 20.69 27.00 20.14
N TYR A 101 20.16 25.84 19.79
CA TYR A 101 18.91 25.31 20.28
C TYR A 101 19.04 23.80 20.45
N GLU A 102 18.93 23.32 21.66
CA GLU A 102 19.09 21.93 22.05
C GLU A 102 17.79 21.42 22.66
N VAL A 103 17.36 20.23 22.26
CA VAL A 103 16.16 19.56 22.76
C VAL A 103 16.58 18.18 23.28
N VAL A 104 16.25 17.88 24.53
CA VAL A 104 16.53 16.61 25.22
C VAL A 104 15.23 16.03 25.71
N VAL A 105 14.83 14.86 25.22
CA VAL A 105 13.68 14.10 25.70
C VAL A 105 14.17 13.08 26.72
N LYS A 106 13.58 13.03 27.90
CA LYS A 106 13.83 12.03 28.95
C LYS A 106 12.50 11.42 29.36
N GLN A 107 12.19 10.23 28.86
CA GLN A 107 10.88 9.59 29.08
C GLN A 107 9.72 10.56 28.72
N THR A 108 8.99 11.04 29.72
CA THR A 108 7.85 11.97 29.59
C THR A 108 8.24 13.45 29.65
N GLU A 109 9.51 13.78 29.86
CA GLU A 109 10.00 15.15 29.96
C GLU A 109 10.73 15.59 28.69
N VAL A 110 10.56 16.85 28.31
CA VAL A 110 11.30 17.53 27.24
C VAL A 110 12.00 18.74 27.85
N VAL A 111 13.32 18.76 27.77
CA VAL A 111 14.19 19.85 28.22
C VAL A 111 14.76 20.55 26.99
N ILE A 112 14.55 21.85 26.88
CA ILE A 112 15.00 22.67 25.76
C ILE A 112 16.02 23.69 26.27
N ASN A 113 17.27 23.58 25.84
CA ASN A 113 18.31 24.58 26.12
C ASN A 113 18.54 25.47 24.90
N TYR A 114 18.52 26.79 25.05
CA TYR A 114 18.74 27.70 23.93
C TYR A 114 19.50 28.96 24.33
N GLY A 115 20.30 29.50 23.42
CA GLY A 115 21.12 30.66 23.75
C GLY A 115 22.04 31.11 22.63
N ARG A 116 22.97 32.01 22.97
CA ARG A 116 24.10 32.34 22.09
C ARG A 116 25.18 31.29 22.28
N ILE A 117 25.85 30.89 21.20
CA ILE A 117 26.97 29.94 21.28
C ILE A 117 28.05 30.54 22.19
N GLY A 118 28.55 29.73 23.13
CA GLY A 118 29.54 30.15 24.14
C GLY A 118 28.96 30.69 25.46
N THR A 119 27.64 30.70 25.64
CA THR A 119 26.99 31.02 26.93
C THR A 119 26.27 29.79 27.50
N ALA A 120 25.88 29.87 28.78
CA ALA A 120 25.09 28.82 29.43
C ALA A 120 23.66 28.67 28.86
N GLY A 121 23.18 29.65 28.08
CA GLY A 121 21.82 29.67 27.54
C GLY A 121 20.72 29.78 28.60
N GLN A 122 19.49 29.45 28.20
CA GLN A 122 18.29 29.31 29.02
C GLN A 122 17.72 27.91 28.82
N SER A 123 17.15 27.33 29.87
CA SER A 123 16.53 26.00 29.84
C SER A 123 15.02 26.11 30.08
N LEU A 124 14.23 25.38 29.30
CA LEU A 124 12.80 25.22 29.47
C LEU A 124 12.49 23.72 29.59
N THR A 125 11.85 23.31 30.67
CA THR A 125 11.41 21.92 30.86
C THR A 125 9.89 21.84 30.72
N SER A 126 9.39 20.81 30.06
CA SER A 126 7.96 20.51 29.90
C SER A 126 7.72 19.01 30.08
N THR A 127 6.67 18.65 30.79
CA THR A 127 6.32 17.25 31.09
C THR A 127 5.02 16.88 30.39
N TYR A 128 4.95 15.67 29.84
CA TYR A 128 3.85 15.16 29.05
C TYR A 128 3.28 13.87 29.65
N PRO A 129 2.01 13.51 29.36
CA PRO A 129 1.39 12.32 29.95
C PRO A 129 2.01 10.99 29.51
N THR A 130 2.63 10.94 28.34
CA THR A 130 3.25 9.72 27.76
C THR A 130 4.56 10.06 27.06
N VAL A 131 5.43 9.06 26.91
CA VAL A 131 6.71 9.18 26.20
C VAL A 131 6.49 9.63 24.74
N GLU A 132 5.48 9.07 24.07
CA GLU A 132 5.09 9.43 22.71
C GLU A 132 4.70 10.90 22.58
N LYS A 133 3.91 11.42 23.52
CA LYS A 133 3.51 12.85 23.52
C LYS A 133 4.72 13.77 23.76
N ALA A 134 5.67 13.36 24.59
CA ALA A 134 6.92 14.09 24.79
C ALA A 134 7.75 14.14 23.50
N ARG A 135 7.91 13.00 22.82
CA ARG A 135 8.62 12.91 21.53
C ARG A 135 7.96 13.76 20.46
N LEU A 136 6.65 13.66 20.27
CA LEU A 136 5.91 14.46 19.29
C LEU A 136 6.05 15.97 19.53
N ALA A 137 5.98 16.40 20.80
CA ALA A 137 6.15 17.79 21.16
C ALA A 137 7.59 18.29 20.91
N ALA A 138 8.59 17.45 21.17
CA ALA A 138 9.99 17.73 20.84
C ALA A 138 10.20 17.87 19.33
N SER A 139 9.70 16.91 18.54
CA SER A 139 9.78 16.95 17.07
C SER A 139 9.14 18.21 16.50
N LYS A 140 7.98 18.63 17.01
CA LYS A 140 7.34 19.89 16.61
C LYS A 140 8.22 21.10 16.87
N LYS A 141 8.93 21.15 18.00
CA LYS A 141 9.83 22.26 18.35
C LYS A 141 11.09 22.29 17.49
N ILE A 142 11.63 21.13 17.14
CA ILE A 142 12.77 20.99 16.23
C ILE A 142 12.38 21.52 14.84
N HIS A 143 11.27 21.04 14.28
CA HIS A 143 10.77 21.48 12.97
C HIS A 143 10.48 22.99 12.92
N GLU A 144 9.92 23.55 14.00
CA GLU A 144 9.71 25.00 14.11
C GLU A 144 11.02 25.80 13.96
N LYS A 145 12.15 25.25 14.42
CA LYS A 145 13.47 25.89 14.32
C LYS A 145 14.15 25.64 12.99
N LEU A 146 14.05 24.44 12.43
CA LEU A 146 14.55 24.15 11.08
C LEU A 146 13.92 25.06 10.04
N LYS A 147 12.59 25.28 10.10
CA LYS A 147 11.88 26.26 9.24
C LYS A 147 12.35 27.71 9.43
N LYS A 148 13.00 28.03 10.56
CA LYS A 148 13.58 29.35 10.85
C LYS A 148 15.05 29.45 10.43
N GLY A 149 15.55 28.49 9.65
CA GLY A 149 16.91 28.46 9.11
C GLY A 149 17.97 27.93 10.09
N TYR A 150 17.57 27.35 11.22
CA TYR A 150 18.53 26.62 12.05
C TYR A 150 18.98 25.37 11.30
N LEU A 151 20.27 25.10 11.34
CA LEU A 151 20.88 23.92 10.76
C LEU A 151 21.20 22.94 11.89
N GLN A 152 20.93 21.67 11.67
CA GLN A 152 21.36 20.63 12.59
C GLN A 152 22.89 20.45 12.47
N THR A 153 23.62 20.60 13.58
CA THR A 153 25.09 20.52 13.57
C THR A 153 25.61 19.38 14.43
N SER A 154 26.87 19.02 14.19
CA SER A 154 27.47 17.75 14.55
C SER A 154 27.81 17.64 16.05
N LYS A 155 26.80 17.36 16.86
CA LYS A 155 26.94 16.25 17.81
C LYS A 155 26.29 14.94 17.32
N ASN A 156 25.47 14.96 16.26
CA ASN A 156 24.83 13.75 15.69
C ASN A 156 25.19 13.38 14.24
N LYS A 157 25.97 14.16 13.47
CA LYS A 157 26.47 13.66 12.16
C LYS A 157 27.40 12.45 12.30
N ARG A 158 28.00 12.23 13.47
CA ARG A 158 28.74 10.98 13.78
C ARG A 158 27.78 9.82 14.10
N ASN A 159 26.70 10.06 14.84
CA ASN A 159 25.74 9.02 15.23
C ASN A 159 24.89 8.45 14.07
N LEU A 160 24.50 9.25 13.07
CA LEU A 160 23.73 8.73 11.92
C LEU A 160 24.58 7.78 11.03
N ALA A 161 25.86 8.11 10.84
CA ALA A 161 26.81 7.24 10.16
C ALA A 161 27.26 6.03 11.02
N GLU A 162 27.18 6.15 12.35
CA GLU A 162 27.50 5.06 13.30
C GLU A 162 26.31 4.10 13.56
N ASN A 163 25.06 4.52 13.30
CA ASN A 163 23.83 3.69 13.41
C ASN A 163 23.31 3.15 12.08
N LYS A 164 23.90 3.54 10.93
CA LYS A 164 23.54 2.96 9.63
C LYS A 164 24.04 1.51 9.57
N ASP A 165 23.16 0.56 9.84
CA ASP A 165 23.43 -0.88 9.71
C ASP A 165 22.76 -1.49 8.48
N LEU A 166 21.84 -0.77 7.82
CA LEU A 166 21.20 -1.17 6.58
C LEU A 166 21.77 -0.43 5.38
N ASP A 167 21.81 -1.10 4.23
CA ASP A 167 22.16 -0.51 2.95
C ASP A 167 21.01 -0.72 1.96
N ILE A 168 20.51 0.38 1.38
CA ILE A 168 19.39 0.36 0.43
C ILE A 168 19.71 -0.52 -0.79
N SER A 169 20.99 -0.64 -1.16
CA SER A 169 21.46 -1.47 -2.27
C SER A 169 21.08 -2.96 -2.13
N GLN A 170 20.85 -3.42 -0.90
CA GLN A 170 20.45 -4.81 -0.61
C GLN A 170 18.99 -5.08 -0.99
N PHE A 171 18.18 -4.04 -1.16
CA PHE A 171 16.75 -4.14 -1.40
C PHE A 171 16.35 -3.71 -2.81
N ILE A 172 17.29 -3.19 -3.62
CA ILE A 172 17.03 -2.84 -5.02
C ILE A 172 16.70 -4.11 -5.81
N ARG A 173 15.66 -4.03 -6.65
CA ARG A 173 15.31 -5.07 -7.61
C ARG A 173 15.47 -4.53 -9.03
N PRO A 174 15.86 -5.39 -10.00
CA PRO A 174 15.70 -5.01 -11.38
C PRO A 174 14.21 -4.90 -11.74
N ALA A 175 13.87 -3.89 -12.52
CA ALA A 175 12.62 -3.79 -13.25
C ALA A 175 12.92 -3.51 -14.73
N TRP A 176 11.92 -3.67 -15.60
CA TRP A 176 12.14 -3.48 -17.03
C TRP A 176 11.07 -2.60 -17.66
N LYS A 177 11.49 -1.47 -18.24
CA LYS A 177 10.62 -0.64 -19.07
C LYS A 177 10.45 -1.30 -20.46
N PRO A 178 9.23 -1.38 -20.99
CA PRO A 178 8.99 -1.98 -22.30
C PRO A 178 9.52 -1.05 -23.41
N LEU A 179 10.32 -1.60 -24.32
CA LEU A 179 10.67 -0.95 -25.58
C LEU A 179 9.60 -1.31 -26.61
N VAL A 180 8.94 -0.32 -27.19
CA VAL A 180 7.72 -0.54 -27.98
C VAL A 180 7.82 -0.05 -29.42
N LYS A 181 7.02 -0.65 -30.29
CA LYS A 181 6.80 -0.24 -31.67
C LYS A 181 5.31 -0.27 -31.99
N SER A 182 4.80 0.80 -32.62
CA SER A 182 3.42 0.85 -33.10
C SER A 182 3.16 -0.24 -34.16
N GLY A 183 1.98 -0.87 -34.05
CA GLY A 183 1.53 -1.95 -34.91
C GLY A 183 1.46 -3.29 -34.19
N ASP A 184 0.63 -4.15 -34.77
CA ASP A 184 0.49 -5.54 -34.34
C ASP A 184 1.61 -6.40 -34.96
N ASP A 185 1.97 -7.47 -34.28
CA ASP A 185 2.97 -8.46 -34.71
C ASP A 185 2.39 -9.87 -34.53
N SER A 186 3.22 -10.90 -34.40
CA SER A 186 2.81 -12.28 -34.12
C SER A 186 1.77 -12.35 -33.00
N LEU A 187 0.83 -13.28 -33.12
CA LEU A 187 -0.18 -13.53 -32.08
C LEU A 187 0.46 -13.89 -30.74
N LEU A 188 1.68 -14.42 -30.74
CA LEU A 188 2.42 -14.76 -29.53
C LEU A 188 3.20 -13.59 -28.93
N SER A 189 3.39 -12.47 -29.63
CA SER A 189 4.22 -11.37 -29.15
C SER A 189 3.69 -10.75 -27.86
N SER A 190 4.59 -10.25 -27.02
CA SER A 190 4.24 -9.32 -25.95
C SER A 190 3.75 -8.00 -26.56
N LYS A 191 2.60 -7.47 -26.15
CA LYS A 191 1.97 -6.29 -26.77
C LYS A 191 0.93 -5.64 -25.86
N PHE A 192 0.67 -4.37 -26.13
CA PHE A 192 -0.52 -3.65 -25.68
C PHE A 192 -1.51 -3.55 -26.83
N GLY A 193 -2.81 -3.64 -26.55
CA GLY A 193 -3.82 -3.59 -27.60
C GLY A 193 -3.65 -4.70 -28.65
N GLY A 194 -4.32 -4.54 -29.80
CA GLY A 194 -4.15 -5.45 -30.93
C GLY A 194 -4.83 -6.81 -30.77
N ARG A 195 -4.42 -7.76 -31.60
CA ARG A 195 -5.00 -9.11 -31.63
C ARG A 195 -4.31 -10.03 -30.60
N PRO A 196 -5.07 -10.60 -29.65
CA PRO A 196 -4.56 -11.64 -28.76
C PRO A 196 -4.35 -12.95 -29.52
N TRP A 197 -3.49 -13.82 -28.98
CA TRP A 197 -3.61 -15.25 -29.28
C TRP A 197 -4.88 -15.81 -28.63
N LEU A 198 -5.68 -16.55 -29.39
CA LEU A 198 -6.82 -17.34 -28.91
C LEU A 198 -6.72 -18.72 -29.54
N ALA A 199 -7.17 -19.78 -28.86
CA ALA A 199 -7.19 -21.10 -29.49
C ALA A 199 -8.22 -21.14 -30.64
N GLU A 200 -8.01 -21.98 -31.66
CA GLU A 200 -8.85 -22.07 -32.88
C GLU A 200 -10.37 -22.11 -32.60
N ASN A 201 -10.80 -22.80 -31.54
CA ASN A 201 -12.20 -22.97 -31.17
C ASN A 201 -12.62 -22.13 -29.95
N GLU A 202 -11.80 -21.16 -29.55
CA GLU A 202 -12.05 -20.27 -28.42
C GLU A 202 -12.85 -19.04 -28.85
N SER A 203 -13.98 -18.81 -28.18
CA SER A 203 -14.75 -17.58 -28.35
C SER A 203 -14.01 -16.38 -27.75
N TRP A 204 -14.30 -15.18 -28.27
CA TRP A 204 -13.77 -13.95 -27.68
C TRP A 204 -14.16 -13.80 -26.21
N PRO A 205 -13.24 -13.40 -25.31
CA PRO A 205 -13.54 -13.32 -23.88
C PRO A 205 -14.75 -12.43 -23.55
N THR A 206 -15.54 -12.87 -22.57
CA THR A 206 -16.71 -12.13 -22.06
C THR A 206 -16.31 -11.29 -20.84
N CYS A 207 -16.87 -10.09 -20.73
CA CYS A 207 -16.70 -9.24 -19.56
C CYS A 207 -17.29 -9.90 -18.30
N PRO A 208 -16.55 -10.01 -17.17
CA PRO A 208 -17.08 -10.53 -15.92
C PRO A 208 -18.22 -9.67 -15.34
N CYS A 209 -18.26 -8.38 -15.66
CA CYS A 209 -19.27 -7.45 -15.18
C CYS A 209 -20.59 -7.54 -15.98
N CYS A 210 -20.55 -7.38 -17.30
CA CYS A 210 -21.78 -7.33 -18.13
C CYS A 210 -22.05 -8.61 -18.94
N GLY A 211 -21.12 -9.56 -18.98
CA GLY A 211 -21.24 -10.78 -19.78
C GLY A 211 -21.06 -10.60 -21.30
N GLN A 212 -20.81 -9.39 -21.77
CA GLN A 212 -20.67 -9.09 -23.21
C GLN A 212 -19.23 -9.34 -23.69
N SER A 213 -19.09 -9.98 -24.86
CA SER A 213 -17.78 -10.11 -25.54
C SER A 213 -17.47 -8.92 -26.45
N SER A 214 -18.48 -8.21 -26.95
CA SER A 214 -18.30 -7.14 -27.94
C SER A 214 -17.55 -5.92 -27.42
N SER A 215 -17.56 -5.71 -26.10
CA SER A 215 -16.90 -4.59 -25.43
C SER A 215 -15.55 -4.96 -24.81
N MET A 216 -15.14 -6.23 -24.87
CA MET A 216 -13.87 -6.69 -24.30
C MET A 216 -12.75 -6.46 -25.29
N GLN A 217 -11.71 -5.74 -24.89
CA GLN A 217 -10.53 -5.47 -25.72
C GLN A 217 -9.28 -6.00 -25.01
N LEU A 218 -8.28 -6.43 -25.78
CA LEU A 218 -6.99 -6.81 -25.22
C LEU A 218 -6.29 -5.54 -24.72
N LEU A 219 -5.92 -5.50 -23.44
CA LEU A 219 -5.13 -4.41 -22.87
C LEU A 219 -3.64 -4.75 -22.88
N LEU A 220 -3.28 -5.95 -22.41
CA LEU A 220 -1.91 -6.44 -22.34
C LEU A 220 -1.83 -7.93 -22.65
N GLN A 221 -0.83 -8.32 -23.42
CA GLN A 221 -0.36 -9.69 -23.52
C GLN A 221 1.14 -9.74 -23.25
N LEU A 222 1.59 -10.68 -22.43
CA LEU A 222 3.01 -10.96 -22.18
C LEU A 222 3.32 -12.39 -22.58
N ASN A 223 4.33 -12.56 -23.43
CA ASN A 223 4.94 -13.85 -23.71
C ASN A 223 5.99 -14.16 -22.65
N LEU A 224 5.67 -15.09 -21.75
CA LEU A 224 6.51 -15.39 -20.60
C LEU A 224 7.87 -15.98 -21.00
N SER A 225 7.96 -16.62 -22.17
CA SER A 225 9.21 -17.18 -22.69
C SER A 225 10.16 -16.15 -23.30
N GLU A 226 9.68 -14.93 -23.55
CA GLU A 226 10.45 -13.82 -24.15
C GLU A 226 10.73 -12.68 -23.16
N LEU A 227 10.35 -12.87 -21.88
CA LEU A 227 10.70 -11.92 -20.82
C LEU A 227 12.20 -11.92 -20.55
N PRO A 228 12.77 -10.83 -20.01
CA PRO A 228 14.19 -10.78 -19.65
C PRO A 228 14.49 -11.64 -18.41
N GLU A 229 15.72 -12.13 -18.30
CA GLU A 229 16.16 -12.81 -17.07
C GLU A 229 16.35 -11.76 -15.94
N PRO A 230 16.08 -12.11 -14.67
CA PRO A 230 15.63 -13.41 -14.18
C PRO A 230 14.11 -13.67 -14.32
N VAL A 231 13.31 -12.66 -14.64
CA VAL A 231 11.84 -12.74 -14.56
C VAL A 231 11.20 -13.73 -15.54
N THR A 232 11.89 -14.13 -16.62
CA THR A 232 11.47 -15.23 -17.52
C THR A 232 11.08 -16.50 -16.76
N ARG A 233 11.75 -16.78 -15.64
CA ARG A 233 11.52 -18.01 -14.85
C ARG A 233 10.59 -17.79 -13.67
N GLU A 234 10.24 -16.55 -13.38
CA GLU A 234 9.49 -16.19 -12.19
C GLU A 234 8.00 -16.39 -12.37
N TYR A 235 7.45 -16.03 -13.53
CA TYR A 235 5.98 -15.94 -13.70
C TYR A 235 5.31 -17.18 -14.30
N GLY A 236 6.06 -18.25 -14.57
CA GLY A 236 5.54 -19.47 -15.21
C GLY A 236 5.81 -19.50 -16.72
N ASN A 237 4.99 -20.23 -17.47
CA ASN A 237 5.16 -20.43 -18.91
C ASN A 237 3.88 -20.11 -19.67
N GLY A 238 4.00 -19.74 -20.95
CA GLY A 238 2.89 -19.42 -21.83
C GLY A 238 2.66 -17.91 -21.96
N LEU A 239 1.39 -17.50 -21.98
CA LEU A 239 0.99 -16.10 -22.12
C LEU A 239 0.20 -15.65 -20.88
N ILE A 240 0.51 -14.45 -20.38
CA ILE A 240 -0.43 -13.70 -19.53
C ILE A 240 -1.20 -12.76 -20.45
N GLN A 241 -2.52 -12.75 -20.33
CA GLN A 241 -3.40 -11.85 -21.06
C GLN A 241 -4.29 -11.11 -20.08
N MET A 242 -4.45 -9.81 -20.32
CA MET A 242 -5.40 -8.96 -19.63
C MET A 242 -6.32 -8.32 -20.66
N PHE A 243 -7.62 -8.52 -20.50
CA PHE A 243 -8.66 -7.88 -21.27
C PHE A 243 -9.43 -6.88 -20.40
N GLN A 244 -9.91 -5.81 -21.00
CA GLN A 244 -10.72 -4.79 -20.35
C GLN A 244 -12.00 -4.53 -21.14
N CYS A 245 -13.11 -4.39 -20.43
CA CYS A 245 -14.38 -4.01 -21.02
C CYS A 245 -14.53 -2.49 -21.06
N THR A 246 -14.66 -1.94 -22.27
CA THR A 246 -14.80 -0.49 -22.49
C THR A 246 -16.24 0.01 -22.37
N SER A 247 -17.22 -0.89 -22.18
CA SER A 247 -18.61 -0.50 -21.96
C SER A 247 -18.74 0.47 -20.77
N ILE A 248 -19.31 1.65 -21.01
CA ILE A 248 -19.56 2.71 -20.02
C ILE A 248 -20.23 2.15 -18.75
N GLY A 249 -21.16 1.21 -18.89
CA GLY A 249 -21.86 0.60 -17.76
C GLY A 249 -20.98 -0.26 -16.84
N CYS A 250 -19.75 -0.55 -17.22
CA CYS A 250 -18.79 -1.33 -16.44
C CYS A 250 -17.65 -0.48 -15.85
N GLN A 251 -17.53 0.79 -16.24
CA GLN A 251 -16.46 1.67 -15.76
C GLN A 251 -16.63 1.99 -14.27
N GLY A 252 -15.52 2.01 -13.52
CA GLY A 252 -15.50 2.35 -12.10
C GLY A 252 -16.13 1.32 -11.16
N ILE A 253 -16.52 0.14 -11.65
CA ILE A 253 -17.05 -0.93 -10.81
C ILE A 253 -15.88 -1.70 -10.19
N VAL A 254 -15.78 -1.61 -8.87
CA VAL A 254 -14.74 -2.28 -8.07
C VAL A 254 -15.36 -3.19 -7.01
N THR A 255 -14.61 -4.21 -6.63
CA THR A 255 -14.89 -5.03 -5.44
C THR A 255 -13.68 -4.99 -4.52
N ASN A 256 -13.88 -5.25 -3.23
CA ASN A 256 -12.75 -5.23 -2.29
C ASN A 256 -11.96 -6.54 -2.39
N ALA A 257 -10.65 -6.44 -2.52
CA ALA A 257 -9.77 -7.58 -2.41
C ALA A 257 -9.77 -8.13 -0.99
N GLN A 258 -9.57 -9.45 -0.85
CA GLN A 258 -9.17 -9.99 0.43
C GLN A 258 -7.71 -9.61 0.67
N VAL A 259 -7.51 -8.64 1.55
CA VAL A 259 -6.19 -8.15 1.93
C VAL A 259 -5.79 -8.73 3.27
N TYR A 260 -4.56 -9.22 3.31
CA TYR A 260 -3.93 -9.75 4.52
C TYR A 260 -2.89 -8.78 5.08
N TYR A 261 -2.38 -7.85 4.26
CA TYR A 261 -1.33 -6.89 4.59
C TYR A 261 -1.56 -5.56 3.86
N GLY A 262 -1.46 -4.43 4.56
CA GLY A 262 -1.67 -3.10 3.97
C GLY A 262 -3.15 -2.72 3.81
N ARG A 263 -3.44 -1.82 2.85
CA ARG A 263 -4.79 -1.31 2.57
C ARG A 263 -5.59 -2.31 1.73
N ALA A 264 -6.91 -2.35 1.94
CA ALA A 264 -7.82 -3.07 1.07
C ALA A 264 -7.72 -2.56 -0.38
N ALA A 265 -7.28 -3.42 -1.29
CA ALA A 265 -7.10 -3.07 -2.70
C ALA A 265 -8.44 -3.11 -3.45
N ASP A 266 -8.65 -2.17 -4.36
CA ASP A 266 -9.81 -2.14 -5.24
C ASP A 266 -9.59 -3.08 -6.45
N LEU A 267 -10.38 -4.14 -6.51
CA LEU A 267 -10.40 -5.08 -7.63
C LEU A 267 -11.34 -4.57 -8.71
N VAL A 268 -10.76 -4.13 -9.81
CA VAL A 268 -11.50 -3.67 -10.98
C VAL A 268 -12.30 -4.83 -11.57
N SER A 269 -13.62 -4.67 -11.69
CA SER A 269 -14.53 -5.77 -12.05
C SER A 269 -14.75 -5.93 -13.56
N ASN A 270 -14.34 -4.93 -14.36
CA ASN A 270 -14.48 -4.94 -15.82
C ASN A 270 -13.24 -5.50 -16.54
N VAL A 271 -12.34 -6.17 -15.83
CA VAL A 271 -11.13 -6.78 -16.40
C VAL A 271 -11.16 -8.31 -16.27
N LEU A 272 -10.54 -8.98 -17.23
CA LEU A 272 -10.24 -10.42 -17.19
C LEU A 272 -8.74 -10.59 -17.33
N ILE A 273 -8.08 -11.10 -16.29
CA ILE A 273 -6.69 -11.57 -16.38
C ILE A 273 -6.68 -13.08 -16.39
N ARG A 274 -5.82 -13.65 -17.22
CA ARG A 274 -5.61 -15.10 -17.29
C ARG A 274 -4.18 -15.44 -17.70
N MET A 275 -3.79 -16.65 -17.34
CA MET A 275 -2.61 -17.31 -17.90
C MET A 275 -3.06 -18.47 -18.78
N ILE A 276 -2.50 -18.56 -19.98
CA ILE A 276 -2.81 -19.61 -20.96
C ILE A 276 -1.54 -20.21 -21.56
N SER A 277 -1.63 -21.44 -22.06
CA SER A 277 -0.54 -22.09 -22.80
C SER A 277 -0.92 -22.20 -24.28
N PRO A 278 -0.20 -21.52 -25.19
CA PRO A 278 -0.54 -21.50 -26.61
C PRO A 278 -0.09 -22.80 -27.32
N ASN A 279 -0.74 -23.91 -26.98
CA ASN A 279 -0.35 -25.27 -27.42
C ASN A 279 -1.11 -25.76 -28.67
N SER A 280 -2.07 -24.98 -29.18
CA SER A 280 -2.90 -25.30 -30.34
C SER A 280 -2.68 -24.31 -31.49
N GLU A 281 -3.32 -24.57 -32.62
CA GLU A 281 -3.47 -23.54 -33.65
C GLU A 281 -4.23 -22.32 -33.09
N ALA A 282 -3.83 -21.15 -33.59
CA ALA A 282 -4.40 -19.88 -33.18
C ALA A 282 -5.62 -19.54 -34.03
N ALA A 283 -6.68 -19.05 -33.41
CA ALA A 283 -7.77 -18.39 -34.11
C ALA A 283 -7.35 -16.98 -34.54
N ILE A 284 -7.96 -16.50 -35.62
CA ILE A 284 -7.92 -15.09 -36.03
C ILE A 284 -9.37 -14.58 -36.05
N PRO A 285 -10.05 -14.50 -34.88
CA PRO A 285 -11.42 -14.03 -34.87
C PRO A 285 -11.46 -12.57 -35.35
N PRO A 286 -12.57 -12.12 -35.97
CA PRO A 286 -12.73 -10.70 -36.26
C PRO A 286 -12.61 -9.91 -34.94
N LEU A 287 -11.99 -8.74 -35.01
CA LEU A 287 -11.97 -7.85 -33.85
C LEU A 287 -13.43 -7.51 -33.47
N PRO A 288 -13.74 -7.41 -32.17
CA PRO A 288 -15.06 -6.97 -31.72
C PRO A 288 -15.45 -5.65 -32.40
N GLN A 289 -16.71 -5.54 -32.82
CA GLN A 289 -17.25 -4.26 -33.28
C GLN A 289 -17.52 -3.40 -32.05
N VAL A 290 -16.78 -2.30 -31.92
CA VAL A 290 -17.06 -1.27 -30.93
C VAL A 290 -18.20 -0.41 -31.49
N TYR A 291 -19.35 -0.42 -30.82
CA TYR A 291 -20.58 0.23 -31.28
C TYR A 291 -20.76 1.67 -30.75
N ASP A 292 -19.72 2.25 -30.16
CA ASP A 292 -19.76 3.62 -29.64
C ASP A 292 -18.98 4.57 -30.54
N GLU A 293 -19.55 5.75 -30.81
CA GLU A 293 -19.07 6.71 -31.82
C GLU A 293 -17.71 7.37 -31.47
N TYR A 294 -17.15 7.01 -30.31
CA TYR A 294 -15.97 7.64 -29.70
C TYR A 294 -14.85 6.68 -29.29
N GLU A 295 -15.02 5.36 -29.46
CA GLU A 295 -14.04 4.37 -29.00
C GLU A 295 -13.41 3.63 -30.18
N ASP A 296 -12.23 4.09 -30.60
CA ASP A 296 -11.35 3.30 -31.44
C ASP A 296 -10.83 2.09 -30.65
N PHE A 297 -10.70 0.95 -31.35
CA PHE A 297 -10.05 -0.24 -30.81
C PHE A 297 -8.67 0.12 -30.24
N PHE A 298 -8.31 -0.42 -29.07
CA PHE A 298 -7.01 -0.20 -28.43
C PHE A 298 -5.88 -0.44 -29.43
N PRO A 299 -5.14 0.61 -29.84
CA PRO A 299 -4.17 0.51 -30.91
C PRO A 299 -3.08 -0.47 -30.51
N ALA A 300 -2.72 -1.34 -31.45
CA ALA A 300 -1.69 -2.34 -31.22
C ALA A 300 -0.33 -1.66 -31.08
N THR A 301 0.38 -1.99 -30.00
CA THR A 301 1.74 -1.55 -29.73
C THR A 301 2.53 -2.76 -29.24
N THR A 302 3.43 -3.27 -30.08
CA THR A 302 4.21 -4.47 -29.79
C THR A 302 5.42 -4.13 -28.93
N ILE A 303 5.66 -4.93 -27.89
CA ILE A 303 6.88 -4.88 -27.06
C ILE A 303 7.98 -5.63 -27.80
N ILE A 304 9.01 -4.93 -28.22
CA ILE A 304 10.13 -5.44 -29.02
C ILE A 304 11.40 -5.67 -28.19
N GLY A 305 11.38 -5.29 -26.91
CA GLY A 305 12.50 -5.46 -26.00
C GLY A 305 12.23 -4.84 -24.64
N TRP A 306 13.25 -4.88 -23.79
CA TRP A 306 13.17 -4.51 -22.39
C TRP A 306 14.39 -3.67 -22.01
N GLN A 307 14.16 -2.52 -21.39
CA GLN A 307 15.22 -1.71 -20.80
C GLN A 307 15.25 -1.98 -19.30
N GLU A 308 16.31 -2.62 -18.83
CA GLU A 308 16.54 -2.84 -17.40
C GLU A 308 16.82 -1.52 -16.67
N VAL A 309 16.20 -1.36 -15.51
CA VAL A 309 16.34 -0.23 -14.60
C VAL A 309 16.39 -0.73 -13.16
N GLU A 310 17.09 -0.02 -12.30
CA GLU A 310 17.03 -0.25 -10.86
C GLU A 310 15.70 0.26 -10.31
N ASP A 311 15.05 -0.56 -9.49
CA ASP A 311 13.78 -0.25 -8.87
C ASP A 311 13.86 -0.38 -7.36
N TYR A 312 13.30 0.60 -6.68
CA TYR A 312 13.46 0.81 -5.26
C TYR A 312 12.16 0.43 -4.51
N PRO A 313 12.27 -0.20 -3.33
CA PRO A 313 11.10 -0.49 -2.51
C PRO A 313 10.49 0.78 -1.93
N GLU A 314 9.19 0.76 -1.67
CA GLU A 314 8.59 1.75 -0.78
C GLU A 314 8.93 1.45 0.68
N LEU A 315 8.62 2.41 1.57
CA LEU A 315 8.94 2.25 2.99
C LEU A 315 8.19 1.07 3.62
N GLU A 316 6.95 0.84 3.22
CA GLU A 316 6.15 -0.32 3.66
C GLU A 316 6.72 -1.65 3.13
N ASP A 317 7.26 -1.68 1.91
CA ASP A 317 8.00 -2.86 1.39
C ASP A 317 9.25 -3.14 2.25
N LEU A 318 9.99 -2.11 2.64
CA LEU A 318 11.17 -2.27 3.50
C LEU A 318 10.81 -2.84 4.87
N VAL A 319 9.74 -2.36 5.48
CA VAL A 319 9.23 -2.94 6.74
C VAL A 319 8.88 -4.41 6.56
N ALA A 320 8.18 -4.76 5.47
CA ALA A 320 7.84 -6.14 5.16
C ALA A 320 9.09 -7.03 4.96
N LEU A 321 10.12 -6.51 4.30
CA LEU A 321 11.37 -7.23 4.01
C LEU A 321 12.26 -7.41 5.24
N ILE A 322 12.26 -6.44 6.16
CA ILE A 322 13.16 -6.43 7.33
C ILE A 322 12.51 -7.10 8.53
N TYR A 323 11.24 -6.80 8.81
CA TYR A 323 10.55 -7.21 10.02
C TYR A 323 9.42 -8.21 9.78
N GLY A 324 8.98 -8.38 8.53
CA GLY A 324 7.90 -9.28 8.17
C GLY A 324 6.60 -8.56 7.84
N TRP A 325 5.74 -9.24 7.08
CA TRP A 325 4.50 -8.68 6.56
C TRP A 325 3.48 -8.31 7.63
N ASP A 326 3.52 -8.95 8.80
CA ASP A 326 2.66 -8.64 9.96
C ASP A 326 2.99 -7.29 10.62
N GLN A 327 4.14 -6.69 10.27
CA GLN A 327 4.59 -5.41 10.80
C GLN A 327 4.28 -4.22 9.88
N VAL A 328 3.72 -4.46 8.68
CA VAL A 328 3.39 -3.39 7.73
C VAL A 328 2.38 -2.41 8.33
N GLY A 329 2.62 -1.11 8.13
CA GLY A 329 1.84 -0.02 8.71
C GLY A 329 2.25 0.38 10.13
N ASN A 330 3.29 -0.25 10.70
CA ASN A 330 3.88 0.19 11.96
C ASN A 330 4.78 1.41 11.75
N GLU A 331 4.24 2.60 11.98
CA GLU A 331 4.94 3.88 11.80
C GLU A 331 6.26 3.97 12.59
N THR A 332 6.37 3.30 13.74
CA THR A 332 7.62 3.30 14.53
C THR A 332 8.72 2.50 13.83
N LEU A 333 8.36 1.37 13.22
CA LEU A 333 9.32 0.58 12.45
C LEU A 333 9.67 1.26 11.13
N GLU A 334 8.73 1.95 10.49
CA GLU A 334 8.99 2.80 9.33
C GLU A 334 10.06 3.87 9.64
N ASP A 335 9.90 4.61 10.74
CA ASP A 335 10.90 5.60 11.20
C ASP A 335 12.25 4.93 11.51
N GLU A 336 12.24 3.75 12.13
CA GLU A 336 13.47 2.99 12.43
C GLU A 336 14.20 2.57 11.15
N VAL A 337 13.51 2.10 10.11
CA VAL A 337 14.13 1.74 8.82
C VAL A 337 14.83 2.96 8.21
N VAL A 338 14.18 4.12 8.22
CA VAL A 338 14.74 5.39 7.70
C VAL A 338 16.03 5.74 8.43
N GLU A 339 16.02 5.69 9.77
CA GLU A 339 17.22 5.95 10.59
C GLU A 339 18.34 4.93 10.32
N ARG A 340 17.99 3.63 10.23
CA ARG A 340 18.93 2.53 9.97
C ARG A 340 19.54 2.55 8.57
N LEU A 341 18.86 3.13 7.60
CA LEU A 341 19.38 3.41 6.26
C LEU A 341 20.26 4.68 6.20
N GLY A 342 20.24 5.47 7.27
CA GLY A 342 21.04 6.69 7.44
C GLY A 342 20.42 7.95 6.84
N PHE A 343 19.11 7.97 6.61
CA PHE A 343 18.37 9.16 6.17
C PHE A 343 18.01 10.05 7.38
N GLU A 344 17.87 11.36 7.15
CA GLU A 344 17.57 12.31 8.23
C GLU A 344 16.13 12.17 8.74
N ASP A 345 15.19 11.95 7.84
CA ASP A 345 13.77 11.71 8.11
C ASP A 345 13.08 11.04 6.91
N ARG A 346 11.77 10.79 7.03
CA ARG A 346 10.97 10.16 5.96
C ARG A 346 10.93 10.99 4.68
N TYR A 347 11.00 12.32 4.77
CA TYR A 347 10.98 13.17 3.57
C TYR A 347 12.29 13.06 2.81
N ASP A 348 13.42 13.04 3.51
CA ASP A 348 14.75 12.78 2.93
C ASP A 348 14.82 11.41 2.25
N PHE A 349 14.23 10.38 2.88
CA PHE A 349 14.09 9.06 2.27
C PHE A 349 13.24 9.10 0.99
N LEU A 350 12.04 9.69 1.03
CA LEU A 350 11.10 9.70 -0.10
C LEU A 350 11.61 10.51 -1.31
N ASP A 351 12.43 11.55 -1.07
CA ASP A 351 13.07 12.33 -2.14
C ASP A 351 14.26 11.57 -2.78
N SER A 352 14.83 10.61 -2.05
CA SER A 352 16.02 9.86 -2.46
C SER A 352 15.74 8.45 -3.00
N VAL A 353 14.64 7.84 -2.57
CA VAL A 353 14.29 6.45 -2.83
C VAL A 353 12.87 6.41 -3.37
N THR A 354 12.74 6.08 -4.66
CA THR A 354 11.45 6.09 -5.34
C THR A 354 11.32 4.90 -6.27
N ALA A 355 10.19 4.21 -6.19
CA ALA A 355 9.83 3.18 -7.15
C ALA A 355 9.73 3.79 -8.55
N VAL A 356 10.18 3.04 -9.56
CA VAL A 356 10.12 3.44 -10.96
C VAL A 356 8.67 3.70 -11.35
N VAL A 357 8.40 4.91 -11.85
CA VAL A 357 7.10 5.31 -12.38
C VAL A 357 6.93 4.85 -13.83
N GLY A 358 5.67 4.75 -14.27
CA GLY A 358 5.32 4.38 -15.63
C GLY A 358 5.08 2.88 -15.82
N TYR A 359 5.11 2.46 -17.08
CA TYR A 359 5.01 1.04 -17.45
C TYR A 359 6.29 0.29 -17.07
N LYS A 360 6.16 -0.78 -16.30
CA LYS A 360 7.30 -1.65 -15.98
C LYS A 360 6.89 -3.09 -15.72
N LEU A 361 7.75 -4.02 -16.12
CA LEU A 361 7.73 -5.42 -15.76
C LEU A 361 8.55 -5.62 -14.47
N GLY A 362 8.04 -6.43 -13.54
CA GLY A 362 8.72 -6.78 -12.30
C GLY A 362 8.95 -5.59 -11.35
N GLY A 363 10.01 -5.68 -10.55
CA GLY A 363 10.38 -4.65 -9.57
C GLY A 363 9.44 -4.57 -8.36
N TYR A 364 9.24 -3.35 -7.87
CA TYR A 364 8.29 -3.00 -6.81
C TYR A 364 7.09 -2.24 -7.39
N PRO A 365 5.86 -2.44 -6.90
CA PRO A 365 4.78 -1.53 -7.21
C PRO A 365 5.11 -0.10 -6.77
N GLY A 366 4.92 0.87 -7.68
CA GLY A 366 4.81 2.28 -7.30
C GLY A 366 3.36 2.56 -6.94
N TRP A 367 3.03 2.50 -5.66
CA TRP A 367 1.66 2.66 -5.18
C TRP A 367 1.25 4.13 -5.25
N ALA A 368 0.05 4.40 -5.78
CA ALA A 368 -0.48 5.77 -5.84
C ALA A 368 -0.77 6.36 -4.43
N GLN A 369 -1.13 5.50 -3.47
CA GLN A 369 -1.50 5.89 -2.12
C GLN A 369 -0.65 5.18 -1.06
N ARG A 370 -0.98 3.93 -0.75
CA ARG A 370 -0.35 3.06 0.26
C ARG A 370 -0.24 1.66 -0.32
N MET A 371 0.53 0.80 0.35
CA MET A 371 0.71 -0.58 -0.07
C MET A 371 -0.62 -1.36 -0.13
N GLU A 372 -0.86 -1.99 -1.28
CA GLU A 372 -2.10 -2.72 -1.60
C GLU A 372 -1.78 -4.12 -2.17
N TYR A 373 -0.97 -4.92 -1.47
CA TYR A 373 -0.73 -6.31 -1.88
C TYR A 373 -1.88 -7.23 -1.46
N PRO A 374 -2.75 -7.69 -2.38
CA PRO A 374 -3.69 -8.75 -2.10
C PRO A 374 -2.96 -10.05 -1.76
N GLY A 375 -3.55 -10.84 -0.88
CA GLY A 375 -3.07 -12.20 -0.63
C GLY A 375 -3.66 -13.16 -1.66
N CYS A 376 -2.88 -14.18 -2.00
CA CYS A 376 -3.36 -15.27 -2.85
C CYS A 376 -4.58 -15.95 -2.19
N PRO A 377 -5.68 -16.20 -2.92
CA PRO A 377 -6.86 -16.84 -2.35
C PRO A 377 -6.62 -18.28 -1.86
N ILE A 378 -5.52 -18.91 -2.28
CA ILE A 378 -5.16 -20.28 -1.92
C ILE A 378 -4.19 -20.34 -0.72
N CYS A 379 -3.03 -19.66 -0.79
CA CYS A 379 -2.03 -19.70 0.29
C CYS A 379 -1.98 -18.45 1.18
N GLN A 380 -2.77 -17.42 0.88
CA GLN A 380 -2.85 -16.17 1.64
C GLN A 380 -1.57 -15.32 1.66
N LYS A 381 -0.49 -15.81 1.03
CA LYS A 381 0.76 -15.07 0.88
C LYS A 381 0.56 -13.87 -0.05
N PRO A 382 1.29 -12.77 0.18
CA PRO A 382 1.23 -11.58 -0.67
C PRO A 382 1.64 -11.94 -2.09
N MET A 383 0.90 -11.41 -3.06
CA MET A 383 1.17 -11.59 -4.49
C MET A 383 2.27 -10.62 -4.94
N ARG A 384 3.06 -10.99 -5.94
CA ARG A 384 4.19 -10.18 -6.43
C ARG A 384 3.84 -9.44 -7.70
N GLN A 385 4.46 -8.29 -7.92
CA GLN A 385 4.30 -7.54 -9.17
C GLN A 385 4.76 -8.34 -10.38
N VAL A 386 3.88 -8.47 -11.36
CA VAL A 386 4.20 -8.90 -12.73
C VAL A 386 4.42 -7.67 -13.59
N PHE A 387 3.43 -6.79 -13.66
CA PHE A 387 3.44 -5.64 -14.56
C PHE A 387 2.69 -4.45 -13.96
N GLN A 388 3.23 -3.25 -14.13
CA GLN A 388 2.63 -1.98 -13.75
C GLN A 388 2.17 -1.23 -15.01
N LEU A 389 0.95 -0.71 -14.96
CA LEU A 389 0.31 0.13 -15.96
C LEU A 389 0.08 1.51 -15.33
N ALA A 390 0.98 2.46 -15.58
CA ALA A 390 0.83 3.83 -15.11
C ALA A 390 0.81 4.77 -16.30
N THR A 391 -0.14 5.69 -16.33
CA THR A 391 -0.26 6.70 -17.38
C THR A 391 0.96 7.61 -17.33
N GLU A 392 1.82 7.57 -18.35
CA GLU A 392 2.81 8.63 -18.61
C GLU A 392 2.19 9.63 -19.61
N ASP A 393 2.45 10.94 -19.42
CA ASP A 393 1.86 12.07 -20.16
C ASP A 393 1.99 12.00 -21.70
N ASP A 394 2.78 11.07 -22.24
CA ASP A 394 3.06 10.90 -23.68
C ASP A 394 2.92 9.43 -24.15
N SER A 395 2.21 8.59 -23.38
CA SER A 395 2.15 7.16 -23.67
C SER A 395 1.15 6.81 -24.78
N SER A 396 1.66 6.27 -25.89
CA SER A 396 0.90 5.62 -26.98
C SER A 396 0.20 4.32 -26.58
N ILE A 397 0.14 4.02 -25.29
CA ILE A 397 -0.38 2.78 -24.74
C ILE A 397 -1.80 3.07 -24.23
N PRO A 398 -2.83 2.38 -24.76
CA PRO A 398 -4.20 2.60 -24.36
C PRO A 398 -4.41 2.24 -22.89
N ASN A 399 -5.02 3.16 -22.14
CA ASN A 399 -5.46 2.93 -20.77
C ASN A 399 -6.70 3.79 -20.48
N GLU A 400 -7.73 3.20 -19.86
CA GLU A 400 -8.91 3.95 -19.39
C GLU A 400 -8.92 4.19 -17.87
N PHE A 401 -7.89 3.74 -17.14
CA PHE A 401 -7.86 3.87 -15.69
C PHE A 401 -7.44 5.27 -15.19
N GLY A 402 -7.65 6.34 -15.95
CA GLY A 402 -7.41 7.73 -15.51
C GLY A 402 -5.98 8.06 -15.03
N GLU A 403 -5.86 8.99 -14.09
CA GLU A 403 -4.59 9.45 -13.47
C GLU A 403 -4.03 8.48 -12.41
N GLY A 404 -4.46 7.21 -12.41
CA GLY A 404 -4.02 6.21 -11.43
C GLY A 404 -2.93 5.25 -11.94
N VAL A 405 -2.55 4.33 -11.07
CA VAL A 405 -1.59 3.25 -11.33
C VAL A 405 -2.27 1.90 -11.16
N GLY A 406 -2.19 1.07 -12.19
CA GLY A 406 -2.66 -0.30 -12.19
C GLY A 406 -1.53 -1.30 -12.02
N HIS A 407 -1.75 -2.38 -11.28
CA HIS A 407 -0.78 -3.43 -11.06
C HIS A 407 -1.38 -4.81 -11.32
N ILE A 408 -0.70 -5.59 -12.16
CA ILE A 408 -0.94 -7.03 -12.32
C ILE A 408 -0.02 -7.74 -11.33
N LEU A 409 -0.61 -8.48 -10.40
CA LEU A 409 0.11 -9.22 -9.36
C LEU A 409 -0.16 -10.72 -9.49
N GLN A 410 0.82 -11.55 -9.13
CA GLN A 410 0.74 -13.02 -9.20
C GLN A 410 1.21 -13.69 -7.92
N CYS A 411 0.57 -14.80 -7.54
CA CYS A 411 1.09 -15.64 -6.48
C CYS A 411 2.40 -16.33 -6.89
N GLU A 412 3.40 -16.30 -6.01
CA GLU A 412 4.68 -16.98 -6.23
C GLU A 412 4.54 -18.50 -6.40
N SER A 413 3.62 -19.14 -5.68
CA SER A 413 3.43 -20.61 -5.72
C SER A 413 2.31 -21.05 -6.67
N HIS A 414 1.25 -20.25 -6.81
CA HIS A 414 0.07 -20.59 -7.61
C HIS A 414 0.03 -19.70 -8.86
N LYS A 415 0.72 -20.10 -9.93
CA LYS A 415 0.95 -19.26 -11.12
C LYS A 415 -0.31 -18.83 -11.87
N HIS A 416 -1.41 -19.56 -11.73
CA HIS A 416 -2.70 -19.20 -12.32
C HIS A 416 -3.47 -18.17 -11.49
N GLU A 417 -3.04 -17.89 -10.25
CA GLU A 417 -3.64 -16.86 -9.41
C GLU A 417 -3.00 -15.52 -9.75
N LEU A 418 -3.76 -14.72 -10.49
CA LEU A 418 -3.43 -13.37 -10.94
C LEU A 418 -4.53 -12.40 -10.48
N VAL A 419 -4.16 -11.16 -10.24
CA VAL A 419 -5.09 -10.11 -9.83
C VAL A 419 -4.68 -8.77 -10.42
N PHE A 420 -5.67 -7.96 -10.76
CA PHE A 420 -5.48 -6.56 -11.10
C PHE A 420 -5.92 -5.70 -9.93
N VAL A 421 -5.08 -4.78 -9.51
CA VAL A 421 -5.42 -3.73 -8.56
C VAL A 421 -5.14 -2.39 -9.20
N TRP A 422 -5.95 -1.39 -8.88
CA TRP A 422 -5.76 -0.03 -9.38
C TRP A 422 -6.09 0.98 -8.29
N ALA A 423 -5.28 2.03 -8.20
CA ALA A 423 -5.47 3.15 -7.28
C ALA A 423 -5.10 4.48 -7.95
N CYS A 424 -5.75 5.57 -7.53
CA CYS A 424 -5.45 6.94 -7.94
C CYS A 424 -5.39 7.92 -6.77
#